data_AF-A0A2V2RTL3-F1
#
_entry.id   AF-A0A2V2RTL3-F1
#
_cell.length_a   1.000
_cell.length_b   1.000
_cell.length_c   1.000
_cell.angle_alpha   90.00
_cell.angle_beta   90.00
_cell.angle_gamma   90.00
#
_symmetry.space_group_name_H-M   'P 1'
#
loop_
_entity.id
_entity.type
_entity.pdbx_description
1 polymer ?
#
loop_
_entity_poly.entity_id
_entity_poly.type
_entity_poly.pdbx_seq_one_letter_code
_entity_poly.pdbx_strand_id
1 'polypeptide(L)'
;MTTITTITHIAKPQDSRCKWFQSIIPDNITADALTDGVKLNYLRKGADLELEQGQFLIDSEANHHRNERGYRVMIGIALGDSVKWLIPNMKIKMLIKSEGHADLMKGSGDVNACFRIALYLRRQENLQESFLKLQNLIKE
;
A
#
# COMPACT_ATOMS: atom_id res chain seq x y z
N MET A 1 -19.87 5.48 22.05
CA MET A 1 -19.09 6.38 21.17
C MET A 1 -17.74 5.73 20.98
N THR A 2 -17.51 5.08 19.84
CA THR A 2 -16.20 4.49 19.53
C THR A 2 -15.30 5.65 19.10
N THR A 3 -14.27 5.96 19.89
CA THR A 3 -13.30 6.98 19.53
C THR A 3 -12.55 6.49 18.29
N ILE A 4 -12.75 7.16 17.16
CA ILE A 4 -11.98 6.87 15.95
C ILE A 4 -10.58 7.44 16.19
N THR A 5 -9.60 6.56 16.35
CA THR A 5 -8.20 6.97 16.44
C THR A 5 -7.73 7.38 15.05
N THR A 6 -7.46 8.66 14.84
CA THR A 6 -6.86 9.14 13.58
C THR A 6 -5.34 9.25 13.70
N ILE A 7 -4.67 9.10 12.57
CA ILE A 7 -3.22 9.26 12.41
C ILE A 7 -3.00 10.41 11.45
N THR A 8 -2.19 11.38 11.85
CA THR A 8 -1.74 12.44 10.96
C THR A 8 -0.57 11.94 10.11
N HIS A 9 -0.68 12.02 8.79
CA HIS A 9 0.37 11.68 7.84
C HIS A 9 0.59 12.79 6.81
N ILE A 10 1.85 13.15 6.58
CA ILE A 10 2.21 14.18 5.60
C ILE A 10 2.63 13.52 4.30
N ALA A 11 1.90 13.78 3.22
CA ALA A 11 2.20 13.25 1.91
C ALA A 11 3.44 13.93 1.32
N LYS A 12 4.58 13.23 1.28
CA LYS A 12 5.84 13.76 0.75
C LYS A 12 6.74 12.68 0.14
N PRO A 13 7.54 13.01 -0.88
CA PRO A 13 8.58 12.12 -1.38
C PRO A 13 9.72 11.96 -0.36
N GLN A 14 10.51 10.90 -0.51
CA GLN A 14 11.78 10.77 0.20
C GLN A 14 12.85 11.72 -0.37
N ASP A 15 12.98 11.80 -1.69
CA ASP A 15 13.79 12.79 -2.40
C ASP A 15 12.88 13.79 -3.14
N SER A 16 12.92 15.04 -2.70
CA SER A 16 12.13 16.13 -3.27
C SER A 16 12.35 16.40 -4.76
N ARG A 17 13.43 15.86 -5.35
CA ARG A 17 13.81 16.00 -6.76
C ARG A 17 13.26 14.86 -7.62
N CYS A 18 12.84 13.75 -7.03
CA CYS A 18 12.29 12.61 -7.75
C CYS A 18 10.83 12.85 -8.13
N LYS A 19 10.42 12.24 -9.25
CA LYS A 19 9.00 12.11 -9.58
C LYS A 19 8.36 11.20 -8.54
N TRP A 20 7.22 11.62 -8.01
CA TRP A 20 6.57 10.96 -6.90
C TRP A 20 5.06 11.10 -7.00
N PHE A 21 4.36 10.06 -6.54
CA PHE A 21 2.95 10.15 -6.24
C PHE A 21 2.62 9.36 -4.97
N GLN A 22 1.57 9.80 -4.30
CA GLN A 22 0.94 9.05 -3.23
C GLN A 22 -0.58 9.14 -3.38
N SER A 23 -1.29 8.12 -2.96
CA SER A 23 -2.75 8.07 -3.01
C SER A 23 -3.30 7.17 -1.91
N ILE A 24 -4.53 7.45 -1.46
CA ILE A 24 -5.28 6.56 -0.60
C ILE A 24 -5.90 5.45 -1.47
N ILE A 25 -5.80 4.20 -1.03
CA ILE A 25 -6.45 3.07 -1.69
C ILE A 25 -7.92 3.04 -1.25
N PRO A 26 -8.89 3.23 -2.16
CA PRO A 26 -10.31 3.28 -1.80
C PRO A 26 -10.78 1.98 -1.13
N ASP A 27 -11.70 2.08 -0.18
CA ASP A 27 -12.26 0.92 0.54
C ASP A 27 -13.10 0.01 -0.34
N ASN A 28 -13.75 0.59 -1.35
CA ASN A 28 -14.60 -0.11 -2.29
C ASN A 28 -13.84 -0.71 -3.49
N ILE A 29 -12.51 -0.73 -3.49
CA ILE A 29 -11.75 -1.36 -4.58
C ILE A 29 -12.08 -2.86 -4.65
N THR A 30 -12.20 -3.39 -5.87
CA THR A 30 -12.44 -4.81 -6.12
C THR A 30 -11.31 -5.40 -6.95
N ALA A 31 -11.20 -6.74 -6.98
CA ALA A 31 -10.23 -7.41 -7.83
C ALA A 31 -10.48 -7.14 -9.33
N ASP A 32 -11.74 -6.98 -9.73
CA ASP A 32 -12.14 -6.70 -11.11
C ASP A 32 -11.73 -5.30 -11.55
N ALA A 33 -11.83 -4.30 -10.66
CA ALA A 33 -11.41 -2.93 -10.91
C ALA A 33 -9.91 -2.79 -11.27
N LEU A 34 -9.09 -3.80 -10.94
CA LEU A 34 -7.68 -3.84 -11.33
C LEU A 34 -7.47 -4.14 -12.82
N THR A 35 -8.45 -4.75 -13.48
CA THR A 35 -8.41 -5.04 -14.91
C THR A 35 -8.72 -3.79 -15.73
N ASP A 36 -9.67 -2.98 -15.25
CA ASP A 36 -10.14 -1.76 -15.93
C ASP A 36 -9.28 -0.53 -15.63
N GLY A 37 -8.38 -0.64 -14.64
CA GLY A 37 -7.55 0.45 -14.17
C GLY A 37 -8.18 1.21 -13.00
N VAL A 38 -7.46 1.30 -11.90
CA VAL A 38 -7.92 1.97 -10.68
C VAL A 38 -7.73 3.47 -10.82
N LYS A 39 -8.82 4.23 -10.64
CA LYS A 39 -8.74 5.69 -10.51
C LYS A 39 -8.19 6.05 -9.14
N LEU A 40 -6.96 6.56 -9.11
CA LEU A 40 -6.30 7.04 -7.90
C LEU A 40 -6.51 8.54 -7.72
N ASN A 41 -6.81 8.93 -6.48
CA ASN A 41 -6.84 10.34 -6.07
C ASN A 41 -5.44 10.73 -5.62
N TYR A 42 -4.67 11.36 -6.51
CA TYR A 42 -3.29 11.75 -6.20
C TYR A 42 -3.25 12.89 -5.18
N LEU A 43 -2.44 12.69 -4.15
CA LEU A 43 -2.26 13.65 -3.08
C LEU A 43 -1.29 14.76 -3.52
N ARG A 44 -1.56 15.98 -3.05
CA ARG A 44 -0.62 17.09 -3.21
C ARG A 44 0.55 16.90 -2.24
N LYS A 45 1.76 17.25 -2.70
CA LYS A 45 2.94 17.28 -1.83
C LYS A 45 2.72 18.25 -0.66
N GLY A 46 3.02 17.80 0.55
CA GLY A 46 2.80 18.53 1.80
C GLY A 46 1.35 18.52 2.29
N ALA A 47 0.46 17.73 1.69
CA ALA A 47 -0.90 17.58 2.22
C ALA A 47 -0.85 16.82 3.55
N ASP A 48 -1.48 17.41 4.57
CA ASP A 48 -1.77 16.75 5.84
C ASP A 48 -3.00 15.86 5.66
N LEU A 49 -2.85 14.58 5.98
CA LEU A 49 -3.91 13.58 5.93
C LEU A 49 -4.26 13.16 7.34
N GLU A 50 -5.55 13.21 7.66
CA GLU A 50 -6.11 12.50 8.81
C GLU A 50 -6.58 11.14 8.33
N LEU A 51 -5.82 10.09 8.71
CA LEU A 51 -6.07 8.72 8.31
C LEU A 51 -6.73 7.94 9.45
N GLU A 52 -7.78 7.21 9.15
CA GLU A 52 -8.38 6.27 10.10
C GLU A 52 -7.53 4.99 10.22
N GLN A 53 -7.58 4.33 11.37
CA GLN A 53 -6.93 3.02 11.55
C GLN A 53 -7.37 2.03 10.46
N GLY A 54 -6.39 1.36 9.86
CA GLY A 54 -6.61 0.39 8.79
C GLY A 54 -6.72 0.98 7.39
N GLN A 55 -6.74 2.30 7.22
CA GLN A 55 -6.69 2.91 5.89
C GLN A 55 -5.37 2.63 5.18
N PHE A 56 -5.47 2.38 3.88
CA PHE A 56 -4.35 2.01 3.03
C PHE A 56 -3.89 3.14 2.13
N LEU A 57 -2.59 3.21 1.91
CA LEU A 57 -1.96 4.14 0.99
C LEU A 57 -1.09 3.38 -0.01
N ILE A 58 -0.91 3.98 -1.18
CA ILE A 58 0.15 3.64 -2.11
C ILE A 58 1.11 4.82 -2.21
N ASP A 59 2.40 4.53 -2.12
CA ASP A 59 3.47 5.49 -2.34
C ASP A 59 4.35 5.00 -3.48
N SER A 60 4.72 5.89 -4.38
CA SER A 60 5.59 5.57 -5.49
C SER A 60 6.55 6.70 -5.78
N GLU A 61 7.82 6.37 -5.93
CA GLU A 61 8.89 7.34 -6.15
C GLU A 61 9.89 6.81 -7.16
N ALA A 62 10.32 7.66 -8.09
CA ALA A 62 11.37 7.33 -9.03
C ALA A 62 12.68 7.01 -8.28
N ASN A 63 13.35 5.93 -8.65
CA ASN A 63 14.59 5.50 -7.99
C ASN A 63 15.77 6.48 -8.20
N HIS A 64 15.67 7.38 -9.19
CA HIS A 64 16.71 8.35 -9.49
C HIS A 64 16.10 9.56 -10.22
N HIS A 65 16.48 10.78 -9.83
CA HIS A 65 15.91 12.02 -10.40
C HIS A 65 16.49 12.40 -11.76
N ARG A 66 17.74 12.01 -12.06
CA ARG A 66 18.39 12.36 -13.34
C ARG A 66 18.28 11.29 -14.45
N ASN A 67 18.07 10.02 -14.08
CA ASN A 67 18.16 8.88 -14.98
C ASN A 67 16.96 7.98 -14.72
N GLU A 68 16.33 7.46 -15.77
CA GLU A 68 15.19 6.57 -15.61
C GLU A 68 15.66 5.20 -15.09
N ARG A 69 15.39 4.92 -13.81
CA ARG A 69 15.74 3.65 -13.13
C ARG A 69 14.51 2.96 -12.51
N GLY A 70 13.35 3.17 -13.14
CA GLY A 70 12.07 2.71 -12.63
C GLY A 70 11.62 3.44 -11.37
N TYR A 71 10.59 2.87 -10.74
CA TYR A 71 9.95 3.41 -9.55
C TYR A 71 10.02 2.37 -8.42
N ARG A 72 10.24 2.84 -7.19
CA ARG A 72 9.92 2.08 -6.00
C ARG A 72 8.43 2.29 -5.72
N VAL A 73 7.70 1.21 -5.52
CA VAL A 73 6.28 1.25 -5.14
C VAL A 73 6.10 0.54 -3.80
N MET A 74 5.36 1.16 -2.89
CA MET A 74 5.12 0.68 -1.53
C MET A 74 3.63 0.73 -1.21
N ILE A 75 3.18 -0.18 -0.34
CA ILE A 75 1.88 -0.11 0.31
C ILE A 75 2.08 0.34 1.76
N GLY A 76 1.28 1.31 2.18
CA GLY A 76 1.20 1.83 3.54
C GLY A 76 -0.12 1.44 4.19
N ILE A 77 -0.11 1.25 5.50
CA ILE A 77 -1.31 1.11 6.32
C ILE A 77 -1.22 2.01 7.55
N ALA A 78 -2.30 2.72 7.86
CA ALA A 78 -2.43 3.51 9.08
C ALA A 78 -2.64 2.55 10.27
N LEU A 79 -1.64 2.41 11.14
CA LEU A 79 -1.69 1.52 12.32
C LEU A 79 -1.03 2.15 13.54
N GLY A 80 -1.76 2.17 14.65
CA GLY A 80 -1.29 2.76 15.91
C GLY A 80 -1.14 4.27 15.79
N ASP A 81 0.09 4.74 15.77
CA ASP A 81 0.46 6.16 15.77
C ASP A 81 1.00 6.68 14.43
N SER A 82 1.13 5.80 13.42
CA SER A 82 1.86 6.12 12.18
C SER A 82 1.47 5.22 11.01
N VAL A 83 1.87 5.62 9.81
CA VAL A 83 1.77 4.76 8.63
C VAL A 83 2.93 3.77 8.61
N LYS A 84 2.62 2.47 8.53
CA LYS A 84 3.61 1.40 8.36
C LYS A 84 3.69 1.02 6.90
N TRP A 85 4.92 0.91 6.37
CA TRP A 85 5.17 0.68 4.95
C TRP A 85 5.73 -0.72 4.68
N LEU A 86 5.41 -1.23 3.48
CA LEU A 86 5.80 -2.54 2.97
C LEU A 86 6.08 -2.44 1.47
N ILE A 87 7.15 -3.08 0.99
CA ILE A 87 7.43 -3.22 -0.46
C ILE A 87 6.86 -4.56 -0.93
N PRO A 88 5.95 -4.59 -1.93
CA PRO A 88 5.48 -5.85 -2.51
C PRO A 88 6.65 -6.67 -3.08
N ASN A 89 6.67 -7.98 -2.82
CA ASN A 89 7.70 -8.86 -3.34
C ASN A 89 7.17 -10.29 -3.58
N MET A 90 8.03 -11.16 -4.13
CA MET A 90 7.64 -12.53 -4.46
C MET A 90 7.32 -13.38 -3.23
N LYS A 91 8.03 -13.18 -2.11
CA LYS A 91 7.78 -13.92 -0.86
C LYS A 91 6.36 -13.66 -0.34
N ILE A 92 5.94 -12.39 -0.33
CA ILE A 92 4.56 -11.99 0.04
C ILE A 92 3.54 -12.65 -0.91
N LYS A 93 3.78 -12.58 -2.23
CA LYS A 93 2.89 -13.19 -3.22
C LYS A 93 2.74 -14.70 -2.99
N MET A 94 3.83 -15.39 -2.68
CA MET A 94 3.83 -16.83 -2.41
C MET A 94 3.10 -17.16 -1.11
N LEU A 95 3.33 -16.39 -0.03
CA LEU A 95 2.62 -16.59 1.23
C LEU A 95 1.10 -16.44 1.03
N ILE A 96 0.65 -15.33 0.43
CA ILE A 96 -0.79 -15.07 0.25
C ILE A 96 -1.45 -16.17 -0.61
N LYS A 97 -0.73 -16.68 -1.63
CA LYS A 97 -1.20 -17.84 -2.40
C LYS A 97 -1.31 -19.11 -1.55
N SER A 98 -0.34 -19.37 -0.68
CA SER A 98 -0.32 -20.55 0.20
C SER A 98 -1.44 -20.52 1.25
N GLU A 99 -1.92 -19.33 1.60
CA GLU A 99 -3.07 -19.13 2.50
C GLU A 99 -4.43 -19.25 1.79
N GLY A 100 -4.44 -19.68 0.51
CA GLY A 100 -5.67 -19.93 -0.24
C GLY A 100 -6.19 -18.72 -1.04
N HIS A 101 -5.48 -17.59 -1.05
CA HIS A 101 -5.89 -16.37 -1.76
C HIS A 101 -5.22 -16.22 -3.13
N ALA A 102 -5.09 -17.32 -3.87
CA ALA A 102 -4.49 -17.30 -5.19
C ALA A 102 -5.31 -16.50 -6.22
N ASP A 103 -6.62 -16.39 -6.01
CA ASP A 103 -7.55 -15.55 -6.77
C ASP A 103 -7.10 -14.08 -6.78
N LEU A 104 -6.62 -13.58 -5.63
CA LEU A 104 -6.16 -12.21 -5.46
C LEU A 104 -4.77 -11.98 -6.06
N MET A 105 -3.98 -13.00 -6.34
CA MET A 105 -2.57 -12.86 -6.73
C MET A 105 -2.30 -13.13 -8.22
N LYS A 106 -3.27 -12.80 -9.07
CA LYS A 106 -3.17 -12.85 -10.54
C LYS A 106 -2.46 -11.61 -11.11
N GLY A 107 -1.76 -11.75 -12.22
CA GLY A 107 -1.13 -10.62 -12.93
C GLY A 107 0.23 -10.17 -12.38
N SER A 108 0.70 -9.04 -12.94
CA SER A 108 1.99 -8.41 -12.72
C SER A 108 1.85 -6.89 -12.46
N GLY A 109 2.93 -6.27 -11.99
CA GLY A 109 3.03 -4.84 -11.72
C GLY A 109 2.90 -4.50 -10.23
N ASP A 110 3.81 -3.65 -9.74
CA ASP A 110 3.94 -3.38 -8.30
C ASP A 110 2.75 -2.58 -7.75
N VAL A 111 2.19 -1.65 -8.55
CA VAL A 111 0.97 -0.91 -8.18
C VAL A 111 -0.21 -1.86 -7.99
N ASN A 112 -0.40 -2.81 -8.92
CA ASN A 112 -1.44 -3.83 -8.81
C ASN A 112 -1.18 -4.77 -7.63
N ALA A 113 0.08 -5.07 -7.33
CA ALA A 113 0.44 -5.85 -6.16
C ALA A 113 0.04 -5.15 -4.85
N CYS A 114 0.24 -3.83 -4.72
CA CYS A 114 -0.24 -3.06 -3.57
C CYS A 114 -1.76 -3.20 -3.38
N PHE A 115 -2.56 -3.00 -4.43
CA PHE A 115 -4.01 -3.16 -4.30
C PHE A 115 -4.44 -4.57 -3.90
N ARG A 116 -3.78 -5.59 -4.46
CA ARG A 116 -4.07 -6.99 -4.14
C ARG A 116 -3.70 -7.36 -2.71
N ILE A 117 -2.60 -6.78 -2.19
CA ILE A 117 -2.23 -6.90 -0.77
C ILE A 117 -3.28 -6.21 0.11
N ALA A 118 -3.74 -5.02 -0.25
CA ALA A 118 -4.80 -4.33 0.49
C ALA A 118 -6.10 -5.16 0.53
N LEU A 119 -6.51 -5.74 -0.61
CA LEU A 119 -7.66 -6.64 -0.69
C LEU A 119 -7.51 -7.88 0.20
N TYR A 120 -6.31 -8.49 0.21
CA TYR A 120 -6.02 -9.62 1.08
C TYR A 120 -6.11 -9.24 2.56
N LEU A 121 -5.49 -8.13 2.95
CA LEU A 121 -5.45 -7.67 4.34
C LEU A 121 -6.83 -7.29 4.86
N ARG A 122 -7.70 -6.71 4.02
CA ARG A 122 -9.11 -6.44 4.36
C ARG A 122 -9.93 -7.69 4.64
N ARG A 123 -9.50 -8.87 4.17
CA ARG A 123 -10.17 -10.16 4.44
C ARG A 123 -9.68 -10.82 5.72
N GLN A 124 -8.67 -10.26 6.40
CA GLN A 124 -8.08 -10.86 7.60
C GLN A 124 -8.86 -10.45 8.84
N GLU A 125 -9.01 -11.39 9.78
CA GLU A 125 -9.64 -11.11 11.07
C GLU A 125 -8.83 -10.12 11.92
N ASN A 126 -7.49 -10.24 11.88
CA ASN A 126 -6.58 -9.35 12.58
C ASN A 126 -5.66 -8.62 11.58
N LEU A 127 -6.09 -7.44 11.18
CA LEU A 127 -5.40 -6.60 10.19
C LEU A 127 -3.95 -6.27 10.57
N GLN A 128 -3.72 -5.90 11.84
CA GLN A 128 -2.41 -5.51 12.33
C GLN A 128 -1.44 -6.70 12.34
N GLU A 129 -1.87 -7.85 12.86
CA GLU A 129 -1.05 -9.06 12.91
C GLU A 129 -0.70 -9.55 11.50
N SER A 130 -1.68 -9.59 10.59
CA SER A 130 -1.45 -10.00 9.21
C SER A 130 -0.50 -9.04 8.48
N PHE A 131 -0.60 -7.73 8.69
CA PHE A 131 0.35 -6.78 8.10
C PHE A 131 1.77 -6.99 8.63
N LEU A 132 1.93 -7.14 9.96
CA LEU A 132 3.23 -7.38 10.58
C LEU A 132 3.86 -8.69 10.11
N LYS A 133 3.06 -9.74 9.91
CA LYS A 133 3.49 -11.01 9.30
C LYS A 133 4.10 -10.77 7.92
N LEU A 134 3.42 -10.01 7.06
CA LEU A 134 3.94 -9.67 5.72
C LEU A 134 5.24 -8.86 5.81
N GLN A 135 5.34 -7.92 6.77
CA GLN A 135 6.53 -7.09 6.94
C GLN A 135 7.76 -7.89 7.39
N ASN A 136 7.56 -8.90 8.24
CA ASN A 136 8.66 -9.74 8.73
C ASN A 136 9.26 -10.62 7.62
N LEU A 137 8.47 -11.05 6.62
CA LEU A 137 8.98 -11.80 5.47
C LEU A 137 10.04 -11.06 4.64
N ILE A 138 10.11 -9.73 4.74
CA ILE A 138 11.09 -8.91 4.01
C ILE A 138 12.41 -8.82 4.77
N LYS A 139 12.39 -8.99 6.09
CA LYS A 139 13.58 -8.87 6.94
C LYS A 139 14.45 -10.13 6.94
N GLU A 140 13.87 -11.26 6.52
CA GLU A 140 14.53 -12.54 6.25
C GLU A 140 15.02 -12.64 4.80
#